data_AF-A0A813K3C5-F1
#
_entry.id   AF-A0A813K3C5-F1
#
_cell.length_a   1.000
_cell.length_b   1.000
_cell.length_c   1.000
_cell.angle_alpha   90.00
_cell.angle_beta   90.00
_cell.angle_gamma   90.00
#
_symmetry.space_group_name_H-M   'P 1'
#
loop_
_entity.id
_entity.type
_entity.pdbx_description
1 polymer ?
#
loop_
_entity_poly.entity_id
_entity_poly.type
_entity_poly.pdbx_seq_one_letter_code
_entity_poly.pdbx_strand_id
1 'polypeptide(L)'
;MALARSLDEVWGNIAAAAVAGFMQPGIFNPLDCLRIRWQVSQASPTAQVPGATFRGFIADLLQREGLWTGLWRPGLPTNMCAVAVSQGLRMGLYPSVRDLLQSHLAGSSGTPCPGKATKTKSTSVMLLAGLGAGSVAYFVGAPFWLVKTRQQAAAQLASEAATPEQLRAKAIFPGSLHECWRGSSPLVARGALLTAGQMLGRLRLQSSRIAS
;
A
#
# COMPACT_ATOMS: atom_id res chain seq x y z
N MET A 1 6.82 23.95 -20.58
CA MET A 1 5.36 24.16 -20.46
C MET A 1 4.62 22.84 -20.11
N ALA A 2 5.18 22.02 -19.21
CA ALA A 2 4.53 20.83 -18.64
C ALA A 2 3.79 21.13 -17.32
N LEU A 3 3.74 22.41 -16.94
CA LEU A 3 3.28 22.93 -15.65
C LEU A 3 1.78 23.29 -15.65
N ALA A 4 1.07 23.00 -16.74
CA ALA A 4 -0.35 23.34 -16.93
C ALA A 4 -1.18 22.11 -17.33
N ARG A 5 -0.99 20.98 -16.63
CA ARG A 5 -2.17 20.13 -16.44
C ARG A 5 -3.14 20.92 -15.59
N SER A 6 -4.41 20.96 -15.97
CA SER A 6 -5.40 21.56 -15.07
C SER A 6 -5.26 20.86 -13.73
N LEU A 7 -5.17 21.65 -12.66
CA LEU A 7 -5.09 21.09 -11.31
C LEU A 7 -6.25 20.10 -11.09
N ASP A 8 -7.38 20.35 -11.76
CA ASP A 8 -8.55 19.49 -11.83
C ASP A 8 -8.26 18.06 -12.31
N GLU A 9 -7.38 17.85 -13.29
CA GLU A 9 -6.99 16.49 -13.72
C GLU A 9 -6.18 15.76 -12.65
N VAL A 10 -5.26 16.48 -11.97
CA VAL A 10 -4.43 15.89 -10.92
C VAL A 10 -5.29 15.55 -9.71
N TRP A 11 -6.13 16.48 -9.28
CA TRP A 11 -7.08 16.28 -8.18
C TRP A 11 -8.09 15.18 -8.49
N GLY A 12 -8.62 15.12 -9.72
CA GLY A 12 -9.52 14.06 -10.16
C GLY A 12 -8.87 12.67 -10.09
N ASN A 13 -7.62 12.56 -10.52
CA ASN A 13 -6.87 11.29 -10.43
C ASN A 13 -6.58 10.88 -8.99
N ILE A 14 -6.22 11.83 -8.12
CA ILE A 14 -5.99 11.58 -6.69
C ILE A 14 -7.29 11.11 -6.03
N ALA A 15 -8.40 11.81 -6.26
CA ALA A 15 -9.69 11.50 -5.67
C ALA A 15 -10.20 10.12 -6.13
N ALA A 16 -10.16 9.84 -7.43
CA ALA A 16 -10.55 8.54 -7.97
C ALA A 16 -9.70 7.40 -7.39
N ALA A 17 -8.39 7.60 -7.27
CA ALA A 17 -7.48 6.62 -6.68
C ALA A 17 -7.69 6.44 -5.18
N ALA A 18 -8.02 7.50 -4.46
CA ALA A 18 -8.34 7.45 -3.03
C ALA A 18 -9.65 6.69 -2.79
N VAL A 19 -10.71 6.96 -3.57
CA VAL A 19 -12.00 6.25 -3.48
C VAL A 19 -11.84 4.78 -3.83
N ALA A 20 -11.11 4.46 -4.90
CA ALA A 20 -10.80 3.08 -5.24
C ALA A 20 -9.99 2.38 -4.13
N GLY A 21 -9.00 3.09 -3.57
CA GLY A 21 -8.19 2.62 -2.45
C GLY A 21 -8.97 2.43 -1.15
N PHE A 22 -10.04 3.20 -0.95
CA PHE A 22 -10.95 3.07 0.19
C PHE A 22 -11.88 1.86 0.05
N MET A 23 -12.44 1.63 -1.14
CA MET A 23 -13.36 0.51 -1.39
C MET A 23 -12.66 -0.85 -1.36
N GLN A 24 -11.39 -0.92 -1.79
CA GLN A 24 -10.64 -2.18 -1.85
C GLN A 24 -10.59 -2.90 -0.48
N PRO A 25 -10.13 -2.28 0.62
CA PRO A 25 -10.21 -2.93 1.93
C PRO A 25 -11.65 -3.21 2.37
N GLY A 26 -12.64 -2.39 2.01
CA GLY A 26 -14.04 -2.65 2.37
C GLY A 26 -14.54 -4.05 1.94
N ILE A 27 -14.07 -4.51 0.78
CA ILE A 27 -14.44 -5.82 0.20
C ILE A 27 -13.46 -6.92 0.64
N PHE A 28 -12.16 -6.64 0.67
CA PHE A 28 -11.11 -7.66 0.85
C PHE A 28 -10.56 -7.78 2.28
N ASN A 29 -11.00 -6.95 3.23
CA ASN A 29 -10.55 -7.02 4.62
C ASN A 29 -10.70 -8.41 5.28
N PRO A 30 -11.80 -9.18 5.10
CA PRO A 30 -11.91 -10.49 5.72
C PRO A 30 -10.84 -11.47 5.22
N LEU A 31 -10.50 -11.40 3.92
CA LEU A 31 -9.47 -12.23 3.32
C LEU A 31 -8.07 -11.83 3.80
N ASP A 32 -7.80 -10.53 3.89
CA ASP A 32 -6.54 -10.01 4.43
C ASP A 32 -6.33 -10.42 5.89
N CYS A 33 -7.37 -10.30 6.72
CA CYS A 33 -7.32 -10.70 8.13
C CYS A 33 -7.09 -12.21 8.26
N LEU A 34 -7.79 -13.03 7.49
CA LEU A 34 -7.63 -14.48 7.49
C LEU A 34 -6.21 -14.88 7.10
N ARG A 35 -5.67 -14.28 6.03
CA ARG A 35 -4.30 -14.55 5.57
C ARG A 35 -3.27 -14.19 6.63
N ILE A 36 -3.38 -13.01 7.25
CA ILE A 36 -2.42 -12.55 8.26
C ILE A 36 -2.47 -13.46 9.49
N ARG A 37 -3.67 -13.82 9.98
CA ARG A 37 -3.80 -14.72 11.13
C ARG A 37 -3.26 -16.12 10.85
N TRP A 38 -3.48 -16.66 9.65
CA TRP A 38 -2.91 -17.94 9.23
C TRP A 38 -1.38 -17.91 9.15
N GLN A 39 -0.80 -16.82 8.60
CA GLN A 39 0.64 -16.66 8.52
C GLN A 39 1.29 -16.52 9.90
N VAL A 40 0.66 -15.77 10.81
CA VAL A 40 1.15 -15.61 12.19
C VAL A 40 0.99 -16.92 12.98
N SER A 41 -0.11 -17.63 12.82
CA SER A 41 -0.36 -18.93 13.47
C SER A 41 0.69 -19.98 13.09
N GLN A 42 1.17 -19.98 11.84
CA GLN A 42 2.25 -20.90 11.41
C GLN A 42 3.65 -20.46 11.88
N ALA A 43 3.84 -19.17 12.17
CA ALA A 43 5.11 -18.64 12.63
C ALA A 43 5.33 -18.80 14.14
N SER A 44 4.28 -19.11 14.91
CA SER A 44 4.36 -19.31 16.35
C SER A 44 4.66 -20.79 16.69
N PRO A 45 5.82 -21.11 17.31
CA PRO A 45 6.20 -22.49 17.65
C PRO A 45 5.33 -23.11 18.77
N THR A 46 4.56 -22.29 19.50
CA THR A 46 3.73 -22.72 20.64
C THR A 46 2.26 -22.87 20.27
N ALA A 47 1.83 -22.31 19.13
CA ALA A 47 0.46 -22.43 18.65
C ALA A 47 0.29 -23.80 17.96
N GLN A 48 0.04 -24.85 18.75
CA GLN A 48 -0.46 -26.11 18.22
C GLN A 48 -1.80 -25.85 17.55
N VAL A 49 -1.80 -25.67 16.22
CA VAL A 49 -3.02 -25.56 15.43
C VAL A 49 -3.75 -26.91 15.51
N PRO A 50 -4.92 -27.01 16.15
CA PRO A 50 -5.70 -28.23 16.12
C PRO A 50 -6.30 -28.35 14.71
N GLY A 51 -5.60 -29.06 13.82
CA GLY A 51 -6.00 -29.28 12.43
C GLY A 51 -4.99 -28.73 11.44
N ALA A 52 -4.15 -29.62 10.90
CA ALA A 52 -3.08 -29.35 9.93
C ALA A 52 -3.56 -28.83 8.54
N THR A 53 -4.78 -28.28 8.43
CA THR A 53 -5.41 -27.89 7.17
C THR A 53 -6.05 -26.51 7.29
N PHE A 54 -5.82 -25.64 6.29
CA PHE A 54 -6.35 -24.28 6.20
C PHE A 54 -7.86 -24.17 6.46
N ARG A 55 -8.62 -25.19 6.04
CA ARG A 55 -10.07 -25.30 6.29
C ARG A 55 -10.44 -25.45 7.77
N GLY A 56 -9.67 -26.23 8.53
CA GLY A 56 -9.91 -26.45 9.96
C GLY A 56 -9.71 -25.18 10.77
N PHE A 57 -8.69 -24.40 10.41
CA PHE A 57 -8.44 -23.09 11.02
C PHE A 57 -9.54 -22.07 10.74
N ILE A 58 -10.07 -22.03 9.52
CA ILE A 58 -11.23 -21.17 9.22
C ILE A 58 -12.43 -21.58 10.09
N ALA A 59 -12.73 -22.87 10.17
CA ALA A 59 -13.87 -23.36 10.94
C ALA A 59 -13.73 -23.02 12.44
N ASP A 60 -12.56 -23.25 13.03
CA ASP A 60 -12.27 -22.92 14.43
C ASP A 60 -12.34 -21.41 14.69
N LEU A 61 -11.76 -20.58 13.80
CA LEU A 61 -11.81 -19.13 13.90
C LEU A 61 -13.25 -18.59 13.83
N LEU A 62 -14.06 -19.12 12.93
CA LEU A 62 -15.46 -18.72 12.79
C LEU A 62 -16.30 -19.15 13.99
N GLN A 63 -16.03 -20.31 14.58
CA GLN A 63 -16.72 -20.78 15.78
C GLN A 63 -16.33 -19.97 17.03
N ARG A 64 -15.07 -19.52 17.14
CA ARG A 64 -14.58 -18.78 18.31
C ARG A 64 -14.92 -17.28 18.29
N GLU A 65 -14.73 -16.62 17.15
CA GLU A 65 -14.80 -15.14 17.06
C GLU A 65 -15.93 -14.63 16.14
N GLY A 66 -16.50 -15.49 15.29
CA GLY A 66 -17.51 -15.12 14.32
C GLY A 66 -16.99 -14.32 13.12
N LEU A 67 -17.80 -14.26 12.05
CA LEU A 67 -17.46 -13.58 10.79
C LEU A 67 -17.24 -12.07 10.95
N TRP A 68 -18.13 -11.39 11.67
CA TRP A 68 -18.12 -9.94 11.74
C TRP A 68 -17.06 -9.40 12.70
N THR A 69 -17.04 -9.93 13.93
CA THR A 69 -16.13 -9.47 14.99
C THR A 69 -14.70 -9.96 14.78
N GLY A 70 -14.52 -11.19 14.26
CA GLY A 70 -13.19 -11.77 14.01
C GLY A 70 -12.52 -11.33 12.71
N LEU A 71 -13.28 -11.20 11.60
CA LEU A 71 -12.69 -10.92 10.27
C LEU A 71 -12.94 -9.49 9.75
N TRP A 72 -14.11 -8.90 10.02
CA TRP A 72 -14.49 -7.61 9.40
C TRP A 72 -14.16 -6.39 10.26
N ARG A 73 -14.40 -6.46 11.57
CA ARG A 73 -14.20 -5.34 12.51
C ARG A 73 -12.73 -4.94 12.72
N PRO A 74 -11.76 -5.87 12.78
CA PRO A 74 -10.38 -5.51 13.12
C PRO A 74 -9.71 -4.68 12.01
N GLY A 75 -9.30 -3.46 12.34
CA GLY A 75 -8.43 -2.63 11.50
C GLY A 75 -9.03 -2.15 10.17
N LEU A 76 -10.33 -2.35 9.93
CA LEU A 76 -10.99 -1.93 8.68
C LEU A 76 -10.86 -0.43 8.39
N PRO A 77 -11.28 0.49 9.28
CA PRO A 77 -11.23 1.93 8.96
C PRO A 77 -9.81 2.44 8.75
N THR A 78 -8.84 1.92 9.51
CA THR A 78 -7.43 2.31 9.38
C THR A 78 -6.79 1.75 8.11
N ASN A 79 -7.15 0.53 7.71
CA ASN A 79 -6.74 -0.06 6.44
C ASN A 79 -7.29 0.73 5.25
N MET A 80 -8.57 1.10 5.29
CA MET A 80 -9.21 1.94 4.27
C MET A 80 -8.50 3.29 4.11
N CYS A 81 -8.23 3.99 5.22
CA CYS A 81 -7.51 5.26 5.19
C CYS A 81 -6.06 5.10 4.71
N ALA A 82 -5.33 4.08 5.17
CA ALA A 82 -3.94 3.84 4.78
C ALA A 82 -3.81 3.59 3.26
N VAL A 83 -4.72 2.79 2.70
CA VAL A 83 -4.73 2.47 1.27
C VAL A 83 -5.20 3.67 0.45
N ALA A 84 -6.25 4.37 0.87
CA ALA A 84 -6.73 5.58 0.19
C ALA A 84 -5.63 6.65 0.08
N VAL A 85 -4.95 6.96 1.19
CA VAL A 85 -3.87 7.97 1.24
C VAL A 85 -2.70 7.55 0.35
N SER A 86 -2.22 6.31 0.48
CA SER A 86 -1.07 5.84 -0.30
C SER A 86 -1.36 5.72 -1.81
N GLN A 87 -2.57 5.31 -2.20
CA GLN A 87 -2.97 5.19 -3.61
C GLN A 87 -3.21 6.56 -4.25
N GLY A 88 -3.94 7.45 -3.55
CA GLY A 88 -4.15 8.83 -4.00
C GLY A 88 -2.83 9.56 -4.21
N LEU A 89 -1.94 9.49 -3.23
CA LEU A 89 -0.66 10.16 -3.29
C LEU A 89 0.26 9.59 -4.37
N ARG A 90 0.27 8.27 -4.58
CA ARG A 90 1.03 7.65 -5.69
C ARG A 90 0.54 8.15 -7.05
N MET A 91 -0.78 8.17 -7.27
CA MET A 91 -1.35 8.60 -8.56
C MET A 91 -1.17 10.09 -8.81
N GLY A 92 -1.20 10.91 -7.75
CA GLY A 92 -0.92 12.35 -7.83
C GLY A 92 0.55 12.69 -8.07
N LEU A 93 1.46 12.03 -7.34
CA LEU A 93 2.90 12.33 -7.41
C LEU A 93 3.59 11.74 -8.64
N TYR A 94 3.13 10.59 -9.13
CA TYR A 94 3.81 9.88 -10.21
C TYR A 94 3.99 10.73 -11.49
N PRO A 95 2.97 11.44 -12.01
CA PRO A 95 3.16 12.29 -13.19
C PRO A 95 4.19 13.41 -12.95
N SER A 96 4.11 14.10 -11.80
CA SER A 96 5.02 15.20 -11.46
C SER A 96 6.48 14.74 -11.37
N VAL A 97 6.73 13.60 -10.70
CA VAL A 97 8.08 13.03 -10.57
C VAL A 97 8.61 12.54 -11.91
N ARG A 98 7.75 11.89 -12.71
CA ARG A 98 8.13 11.41 -14.05
C ARG A 98 8.51 12.56 -14.98
N ASP A 99 7.71 13.62 -15.01
CA ASP A 99 7.90 14.74 -15.95
C ASP A 99 9.14 15.56 -15.56
N LEU A 100 9.40 15.72 -14.25
CA LEU A 100 10.65 16.29 -13.74
C LEU A 100 11.86 15.47 -14.18
N LEU A 101 11.83 14.14 -13.98
CA LEU A 101 12.94 13.27 -14.34
C LEU A 101 13.18 13.21 -15.86
N GLN A 102 12.11 13.25 -16.67
CA GLN A 102 12.22 13.37 -18.12
C GLN A 102 12.84 14.71 -18.53
N SER A 103 12.49 15.81 -17.85
CA SER A 103 13.07 17.13 -18.15
C SER A 103 14.57 17.22 -17.83
N HIS A 104 15.02 16.61 -16.72
CA HIS A 104 16.44 16.57 -16.37
C HIS A 104 17.26 15.68 -17.31
N LEU A 105 16.71 14.55 -17.75
CA LEU A 105 17.39 13.64 -18.66
C LEU A 105 17.40 14.16 -20.10
N ALA A 106 16.34 14.83 -20.54
CA ALA A 106 16.30 15.52 -21.84
C ALA A 106 17.24 16.74 -21.87
N GLY A 107 17.54 17.35 -20.73
CA GLY A 107 18.52 18.43 -20.61
C GLY A 107 19.97 17.99 -20.85
N SER A 108 20.30 16.72 -20.60
CA SER A 108 21.65 16.16 -20.86
C SER A 108 21.83 15.58 -22.27
N SER A 109 20.75 15.45 -23.04
CA SER A 109 20.79 15.05 -24.45
C SER A 109 20.16 16.16 -25.29
N GLY A 110 20.98 17.10 -25.77
CA GLY A 110 20.54 18.27 -26.54
C GLY A 110 19.79 17.91 -27.81
N THR A 111 18.48 17.71 -27.74
CA THR A 111 17.60 17.69 -28.91
C THR A 111 16.19 18.14 -28.52
N PRO A 112 15.85 19.43 -28.68
CA PRO A 112 14.49 19.90 -28.53
C PRO A 112 13.71 19.58 -29.81
N CYS A 113 12.77 18.63 -29.75
CA CYS A 113 11.77 18.45 -30.81
C CYS A 113 10.37 18.74 -30.26
N PRO A 114 9.72 19.84 -30.69
CA PRO A 114 8.33 20.11 -30.38
C PRO A 114 7.43 19.31 -31.33
N GLY A 115 6.52 18.51 -30.75
CA GLY A 115 5.48 17.82 -31.50
C GLY A 115 5.79 16.36 -31.82
N LYS A 116 4.82 15.50 -31.50
CA LYS A 116 4.72 14.05 -31.73
C LYS A 116 5.54 13.13 -30.81
N ALA A 117 4.78 12.53 -29.90
CA ALA A 117 4.98 11.26 -29.23
C ALA A 117 5.81 10.23 -30.02
N THR A 118 7.11 10.16 -29.79
CA THR A 118 7.92 8.98 -30.09
C THR A 118 8.04 8.12 -28.83
N LYS A 119 7.38 6.97 -28.88
CA LYS A 119 7.32 5.93 -27.87
C LYS A 119 8.69 5.24 -27.74
N THR A 120 9.61 5.84 -26.99
CA THR A 120 10.69 5.06 -26.35
C THR A 120 10.81 5.55 -24.92
N LYS A 121 9.81 5.18 -24.10
CA LYS A 121 9.86 5.43 -22.66
C LYS A 121 11.02 4.64 -22.10
N SER A 122 12.16 5.29 -21.88
CA SER A 122 13.31 4.64 -21.26
C SER A 122 12.86 3.94 -19.98
N THR A 123 12.99 2.61 -19.96
CA THR A 123 12.56 1.73 -18.86
C THR A 123 13.12 2.21 -17.53
N SER A 124 14.36 2.71 -17.55
CA SER A 124 15.08 3.29 -16.41
C SER A 124 14.35 4.49 -15.80
N VAL A 125 13.77 5.36 -16.64
CA VAL A 125 13.08 6.58 -16.19
C VAL A 125 11.76 6.27 -15.51
N MET A 126 11.00 5.30 -16.04
CA MET A 126 9.76 4.85 -15.40
C MET A 126 10.02 4.08 -14.12
N LEU A 127 11.11 3.30 -14.06
CA LEU A 127 11.56 2.63 -12.84
C LEU A 127 11.93 3.65 -11.76
N LEU A 128 12.78 4.63 -12.08
CA LEU A 128 13.22 5.66 -11.13
C LEU A 128 12.06 6.55 -10.68
N ALA A 129 11.16 6.95 -11.59
CA ALA A 129 9.97 7.70 -11.24
C ALA A 129 9.01 6.89 -10.35
N GLY A 130 8.85 5.59 -10.63
CA GLY A 130 8.07 4.66 -9.81
C GLY A 130 8.67 4.45 -8.42
N LEU A 131 10.00 4.33 -8.31
CA LEU A 131 10.72 4.26 -7.05
C LEU A 131 10.55 5.54 -6.24
N GLY A 132 10.80 6.72 -6.83
CA GLY A 132 10.69 8.00 -6.14
C GLY A 132 9.26 8.30 -5.68
N ALA A 133 8.28 8.20 -6.58
CA ALA A 133 6.88 8.42 -6.23
C ALA A 133 6.37 7.39 -5.20
N GLY A 134 6.79 6.12 -5.34
CA GLY A 134 6.51 5.07 -4.36
C GLY A 134 7.08 5.41 -2.99
N SER A 135 8.37 5.74 -2.92
CA SER A 135 9.03 6.05 -1.64
C SER A 135 8.35 7.20 -0.90
N VAL A 136 8.03 8.30 -1.59
CA VAL A 136 7.33 9.44 -0.99
C VAL A 136 5.91 9.06 -0.56
N ALA A 137 5.17 8.35 -1.40
CA ALA A 137 3.79 7.96 -1.09
C ALA A 137 3.72 7.05 0.15
N TYR A 138 4.64 6.10 0.27
CA TYR A 138 4.70 5.20 1.42
C TYR A 138 5.31 5.85 2.67
N PHE A 139 6.19 6.82 2.51
CA PHE A 139 6.73 7.59 3.63
C PHE A 139 5.63 8.46 4.27
N VAL A 140 4.82 9.15 3.47
CA VAL A 140 3.68 9.94 3.97
C VAL A 140 2.58 9.03 4.52
N GLY A 141 2.36 7.86 3.90
CA GLY A 141 1.40 6.86 4.38
C GLY A 141 1.86 6.07 5.62
N ALA A 142 3.14 6.12 5.99
CA ALA A 142 3.73 5.33 7.07
C ALA A 142 2.97 5.38 8.41
N PRO A 143 2.53 6.54 8.94
CA PRO A 143 1.74 6.60 10.18
C PRO A 143 0.48 5.72 10.14
N PHE A 144 -0.24 5.71 9.01
CA PHE A 144 -1.46 4.92 8.87
C PHE A 144 -1.18 3.42 8.83
N TRP A 145 -0.10 3.02 8.16
CA TRP A 145 0.35 1.63 8.14
C TRP A 145 0.79 1.15 9.52
N LEU A 146 1.45 2.01 10.30
CA LEU A 146 1.85 1.69 11.67
C LEU A 146 0.63 1.51 12.59
N VAL A 147 -0.36 2.39 12.51
CA VAL A 147 -1.59 2.24 13.29
C VAL A 147 -2.31 0.95 12.91
N LYS A 148 -2.37 0.62 11.61
CA LYS A 148 -2.95 -0.65 11.14
C LYS A 148 -2.23 -1.86 11.73
N THR A 149 -0.89 -1.91 11.69
CA THR A 149 -0.14 -3.06 12.21
C THR A 149 -0.28 -3.19 13.72
N ARG A 150 -0.29 -2.07 14.45
CA ARG A 150 -0.52 -2.06 15.91
C ARG A 150 -1.95 -2.49 16.26
N GLN A 151 -2.96 -2.09 15.50
CA GLN A 151 -4.34 -2.58 15.67
C GLN A 151 -4.46 -4.08 15.40
N GLN A 152 -3.80 -4.58 14.35
CA GLN A 152 -3.82 -6.01 14.03
C GLN A 152 -3.10 -6.83 15.10
N ALA A 153 -1.96 -6.36 15.61
CA ALA A 153 -1.26 -7.00 16.73
C ALA A 153 -2.09 -6.96 18.02
N ALA A 154 -2.73 -5.83 18.34
CA ALA A 154 -3.59 -5.70 19.51
C ALA A 154 -4.83 -6.61 19.42
N ALA A 155 -5.41 -6.78 18.23
CA ALA A 155 -6.54 -7.69 18.02
C ALA A 155 -6.16 -9.17 18.20
N GLN A 156 -4.92 -9.55 17.89
CA GLN A 156 -4.43 -10.92 18.13
C GLN A 156 -4.26 -11.19 19.63
N LEU A 157 -3.62 -10.26 20.35
CA LEU A 157 -3.48 -10.35 21.82
C LEU A 157 -4.83 -10.28 22.54
N ALA A 158 -5.80 -9.58 21.94
CA ALA A 158 -7.15 -9.46 22.46
C ALA A 158 -7.93 -10.77 22.46
N SER A 159 -7.73 -11.58 21.43
CA SER A 159 -8.31 -12.93 21.33
C SER A 159 -7.72 -13.88 22.38
N GLU A 160 -6.52 -13.58 22.90
CA GLU A 160 -5.79 -14.42 23.84
C GLU A 160 -5.88 -13.94 25.30
N ALA A 161 -6.08 -12.64 25.53
CA ALA A 161 -6.21 -12.04 26.85
C ALA A 161 -7.32 -10.97 26.91
N ALA A 162 -8.08 -10.97 28.02
CA ALA A 162 -9.08 -9.94 28.36
C ALA A 162 -8.42 -8.60 28.76
N THR A 163 -7.71 -7.98 27.82
CA THR A 163 -6.99 -6.73 28.05
C THR A 163 -7.94 -5.53 28.08
N PRO A 164 -7.83 -4.62 29.07
CA PRO A 164 -8.61 -3.39 29.13
C PRO A 164 -8.49 -2.53 27.87
N GLU A 165 -9.60 -1.94 27.40
CA GLU A 165 -9.64 -1.11 26.19
C GLU A 165 -8.68 0.09 26.23
N GLN A 166 -8.46 0.67 27.41
CA GLN A 166 -7.57 1.81 27.59
C GLN A 166 -6.09 1.46 27.33
N LEU A 167 -5.65 0.25 27.73
CA LEU A 167 -4.31 -0.24 27.44
C LEU A 167 -4.14 -0.56 25.95
N ARG A 168 -5.20 -1.04 25.29
CA ARG A 168 -5.23 -1.24 23.83
C ARG A 168 -5.12 0.09 23.07
N ALA A 169 -5.87 1.11 23.46
CA ALA A 169 -5.80 2.42 22.82
C ALA A 169 -4.39 3.02 22.91
N LYS A 170 -3.76 2.92 24.08
CA LYS A 170 -2.37 3.39 24.30
C LYS A 170 -1.33 2.55 23.56
N ALA A 171 -1.61 1.27 23.32
CA ALA A 171 -0.76 0.40 22.51
C ALA A 171 -0.93 0.62 21.00
N ILE A 172 -2.09 1.13 20.55
CA ILE A 172 -2.41 1.37 19.14
C ILE A 172 -1.88 2.72 18.67
N PHE A 173 -2.11 3.78 19.46
CA PHE A 173 -1.69 5.12 19.09
C PHE A 173 -0.27 5.40 19.60
N PRO A 174 0.66 5.82 18.73
CA PRO A 174 2.00 6.21 19.17
C PRO A 174 1.91 7.43 20.10
N GLY A 175 2.76 7.45 21.12
CA GLY A 175 2.81 8.56 22.09
C GLY A 175 3.57 9.78 21.55
N SER A 176 4.34 9.61 20.47
CA SER A 176 5.16 10.65 19.86
C SER A 176 5.15 10.58 18.33
N LEU A 177 5.27 11.74 17.67
CA LEU A 177 5.31 11.86 16.21
C LEU A 177 6.49 11.11 15.58
N HIS A 178 7.64 11.02 16.26
CA HIS A 178 8.79 10.27 15.74
C HIS A 178 8.55 8.75 15.75
N GLU A 179 7.71 8.25 16.68
CA GLU A 179 7.35 6.84 16.72
C GLU A 179 6.45 6.44 15.54
N CYS A 180 5.72 7.39 14.94
CA CYS A 180 4.89 7.14 13.75
C CYS A 180 5.70 6.62 12.54
N TRP A 181 7.00 6.93 12.47
CA TRP A 181 7.90 6.49 11.40
C TRP A 181 8.86 5.38 11.81
N ARG A 182 8.75 4.85 13.05
CA ARG A 182 9.56 3.69 13.45
C ARG A 182 9.23 2.50 12.56
N GLY A 183 10.25 1.95 11.91
CA GLY A 183 10.10 0.84 10.96
C GLY A 183 9.54 1.24 9.60
N SER A 184 9.53 2.54 9.25
CA SER A 184 9.08 2.99 7.93
C SER A 184 10.03 2.61 6.79
N SER A 185 11.33 2.41 7.05
CA SER A 185 12.31 2.07 6.01
C SER A 185 11.98 0.78 5.24
N PRO A 186 11.67 -0.38 5.86
CA PRO A 186 11.26 -1.57 5.12
C PRO A 186 9.92 -1.38 4.39
N LEU A 187 9.01 -0.58 4.94
CA LEU A 187 7.72 -0.27 4.31
C LEU A 187 7.92 0.56 3.02
N VAL A 188 8.73 1.61 3.10
CA VAL A 188 9.09 2.50 1.99
C VAL A 188 9.83 1.72 0.91
N ALA A 189 10.82 0.91 1.29
CA ALA A 189 11.57 0.07 0.35
C ALA A 189 10.66 -0.91 -0.39
N ARG A 190 9.80 -1.63 0.35
CA ARG A 190 8.80 -2.53 -0.24
C ARG A 190 7.86 -1.78 -1.19
N GLY A 191 7.37 -0.63 -0.76
CA GLY A 191 6.43 0.18 -1.51
C GLY A 191 7.01 0.74 -2.81
N ALA A 192 8.26 1.19 -2.76
CA ALA A 192 9.02 1.64 -3.92
C ALA A 192 9.22 0.49 -4.92
N LEU A 193 9.69 -0.67 -4.45
CA LEU A 193 9.93 -1.86 -5.30
C LEU A 193 8.65 -2.36 -5.96
N LEU A 194 7.54 -2.40 -5.23
CA LEU A 194 6.24 -2.80 -5.80
C LEU A 194 5.78 -1.84 -6.90
N THR A 195 5.92 -0.53 -6.66
CA THR A 195 5.53 0.49 -7.63
C THR A 195 6.41 0.41 -8.88
N ALA A 196 7.73 0.24 -8.70
CA ALA A 196 8.67 0.05 -9.80
C ALA A 196 8.36 -1.21 -10.62
N GLY A 197 8.10 -2.34 -9.96
CA GLY A 197 7.73 -3.60 -10.61
C GLY A 197 6.43 -3.50 -11.43
N GLN A 198 5.41 -2.83 -10.89
CA GLN A 198 4.15 -2.59 -11.61
C GLN A 198 4.36 -1.77 -12.89
N MET A 199 5.22 -0.76 -12.85
CA MET A 199 5.52 0.07 -14.02
C MET A 199 6.34 -0.70 -15.07
N LEU A 200 7.29 -1.53 -14.62
CA LEU A 200 8.07 -2.40 -15.50
C LEU A 200 7.20 -3.44 -16.22
N GLY A 201 6.25 -4.05 -15.51
CA GLY A 201 5.32 -5.02 -16.08
C GLY A 201 4.46 -4.41 -17.19
N ARG A 202 3.96 -3.19 -16.98
CA ARG A 202 3.18 -2.46 -17.99
C ARG A 202 3.99 -2.18 -19.26
N LEU A 203 5.28 -1.92 -19.14
CA LEU A 203 6.17 -1.69 -20.27
C LEU A 203 6.36 -2.96 -21.12
N ARG A 204 6.58 -4.12 -20.48
CA ARG A 204 6.72 -5.39 -21.20
C ARG A 204 5.45 -5.74 -21.99
N LEU A 205 4.28 -5.52 -21.40
CA LEU A 205 3.00 -5.75 -22.08
C LEU A 205 2.78 -4.78 -23.25
N GLN A 206 3.24 -3.53 -23.15
CA GLN A 206 3.18 -2.58 -24.26
C GLN A 206 4.16 -2.96 -25.38
N SER A 207 5.37 -3.41 -25.04
CA SER A 207 6.36 -3.87 -26.00
C SER A 207 5.86 -5.10 -26.78
N SER A 208 5.22 -6.06 -26.10
CA SER A 208 4.66 -7.26 -26.72
C SER A 208 3.48 -6.95 -27.66
N ARG A 209 2.70 -5.90 -27.38
CA ARG A 209 1.52 -5.52 -28.19
C ARG A 209 1.86 -4.70 -29.44
N ILE A 210 3.09 -4.17 -29.51
CA ILE A 210 3.59 -3.42 -30.67
C ILE A 210 4.34 -4.37 -31.63
N ALA A 211 4.78 -5.53 -31.13
CA ALA A 211 5.45 -6.57 -31.91
C ALA A 211 4.50 -7.59 -32.57
N SER A 212 3.19 -7.50 -32.30
CA SER A 212 2.11 -8.30 -32.91
C SER A 212 1.31 -7.45 -33.89
#